data_AF-A0A8D1D498-F1
#
_entry.id   AF-A0A8D1D498-F1
#
_cell.length_a   1.000
_cell.length_b   1.000
_cell.length_c   1.000
_cell.angle_alpha   90.00
_cell.angle_beta   90.00
_cell.angle_gamma   90.00
#
_symmetry.space_group_name_H-M   'P 1'
#
loop_
_entity.id
_entity.type
_entity.pdbx_description
1 polymer ?
#
loop_
_entity_poly.entity_id
_entity_poly.type
_entity_poly.pdbx_seq_one_letter_code
_entity_poly.pdbx_strand_id
1 'polypeptide(L)'
;PSLPSFDPQETYERLEADKKKQVHKKRKCPGPIITYHSVTVPLVGEPGPKEENVDVEGLDPTPTASALTPRPGTGPVVPPARCSRTFITFSDDATFEEWFPQGRPPKVPVREVCPVTHRPALYRDPVTDIPYATARAFKIIREAYKKYITAHGLPPTASALGPGPPPPEPLPGSGPRALRQKIVIK
;
A
#
# COMPACT_ATOMS: atom_id res chain seq x y z
N PRO A 1 44.69 52.57 -50.82
CA PRO A 1 44.30 51.55 -49.82
C PRO A 1 43.75 50.33 -50.57
N SER A 2 44.58 49.31 -50.76
CA SER A 2 44.20 48.06 -51.43
C SER A 2 43.17 47.30 -50.58
N LEU A 3 42.07 46.89 -51.21
CA LEU A 3 41.06 46.04 -50.56
C LEU A 3 41.70 44.71 -50.16
N PRO A 4 41.38 44.17 -48.97
CA PRO A 4 41.91 42.87 -48.56
C PRO A 4 41.44 41.80 -49.54
N SER A 5 42.39 41.05 -50.09
CA SER A 5 42.15 39.88 -50.92
C SER A 5 41.32 38.87 -50.13
N PHE A 6 40.08 38.64 -50.57
CA PHE A 6 39.23 37.61 -50.00
C PHE A 6 39.69 36.27 -50.57
N ASP A 7 40.52 35.55 -49.82
CA ASP A 7 40.99 34.22 -50.20
C ASP A 7 40.02 33.16 -49.66
N PRO A 8 39.21 32.51 -50.52
CA PRO A 8 38.19 31.56 -50.08
C PRO A 8 38.82 30.34 -49.41
N GLN A 9 40.04 29.97 -49.79
CA GLN A 9 40.74 28.81 -49.24
C GLN A 9 41.16 29.07 -47.79
N GLU A 10 41.75 30.23 -47.51
CA GLU A 10 42.09 30.61 -46.13
C GLU A 10 40.83 30.72 -45.25
N THR A 11 39.73 31.22 -45.83
CA THR A 11 38.46 31.35 -45.13
C THR A 11 37.89 29.98 -44.79
N TYR A 12 37.97 29.03 -45.72
CA TYR A 12 37.55 27.65 -45.54
C TYR A 12 38.41 26.91 -44.50
N GLU A 13 39.74 27.03 -44.56
CA GLU A 13 40.65 26.42 -43.58
C GLU A 13 40.41 26.97 -42.16
N ARG A 14 40.15 28.27 -42.03
CA ARG A 14 39.75 28.88 -40.74
C ARG A 14 38.43 28.32 -40.22
N LEU A 15 37.43 28.12 -41.10
CA LEU A 15 36.14 27.53 -40.75
C LEU A 15 36.26 26.04 -40.35
N GLU A 16 37.09 25.26 -41.03
CA GLU A 16 37.35 23.86 -40.69
C GLU A 16 38.11 23.70 -39.36
N ALA A 17 39.07 24.60 -39.09
CA ALA A 17 39.78 24.64 -37.83
C ALA A 17 38.88 24.99 -36.63
N ASP A 18 37.81 25.76 -36.86
CA ASP A 18 36.86 26.16 -35.80
C ASP A 18 35.76 25.12 -35.55
N LYS A 19 35.37 24.34 -36.57
CA LYS A 19 34.39 23.24 -36.47
C LYS A 19 34.78 22.18 -35.42
N LYS A 20 36.08 22.00 -35.16
CA LYS A 20 36.60 21.02 -34.17
C LYS A 20 36.60 21.55 -32.73
N LYS A 21 36.34 22.84 -32.50
CA LYS A 21 36.37 23.46 -31.17
C LYS A 21 35.03 23.44 -30.45
N GLN A 22 33.93 23.22 -31.18
CA GLN A 22 32.61 23.11 -30.59
C GLN A 22 32.33 21.67 -30.12
N VAL A 23 33.20 21.15 -29.28
CA VAL A 23 32.88 19.96 -28.48
C VAL A 23 31.92 20.42 -27.39
N HIS A 24 30.71 19.84 -27.36
CA HIS A 24 29.78 20.03 -26.25
C HIS A 24 30.50 19.68 -24.95
N LYS A 25 30.99 20.69 -24.22
CA LYS A 25 31.56 20.49 -22.89
C LYS A 25 30.42 19.95 -22.03
N LYS A 26 30.47 18.65 -21.72
CA LYS A 26 29.54 18.06 -20.77
C LYS A 26 29.60 18.90 -19.51
N ARG A 27 28.47 19.54 -19.19
CA ARG A 27 28.36 20.33 -17.96
C ARG A 27 28.67 19.37 -16.81
N LYS A 28 29.64 19.75 -15.98
CA LYS A 28 29.82 19.07 -14.69
C LYS A 28 28.59 19.43 -13.87
N CYS A 29 27.84 18.44 -13.42
CA CYS A 29 26.74 18.63 -12.48
C CYS A 29 27.31 18.38 -11.08
N PRO A 30 27.75 19.42 -10.35
CA PRO A 30 28.17 19.27 -8.96
C PRO A 30 26.93 19.00 -8.08
N GLY A 31 26.98 17.95 -7.27
CA GLY A 31 25.93 17.59 -6.32
C GLY A 31 25.58 16.10 -6.34
N PRO A 32 24.67 15.66 -5.46
CA PRO A 32 24.13 14.30 -5.49
C PRO A 32 23.45 14.00 -6.83
N ILE A 33 23.72 12.83 -7.40
CA ILE A 33 23.19 12.40 -8.69
C ILE A 33 22.24 11.23 -8.47
N ILE A 34 21.07 11.33 -9.08
CA ILE A 34 20.12 10.21 -9.20
C ILE A 34 20.25 9.64 -10.60
N THR A 35 20.55 8.35 -10.70
CA THR A 35 20.65 7.65 -11.97
C THR A 35 19.48 6.69 -12.14
N TYR A 36 18.95 6.63 -13.36
CA TYR A 36 17.82 5.79 -13.74
C TYR A 36 18.27 4.81 -14.82
N HIS A 37 18.00 3.53 -14.63
CA HIS A 37 18.18 2.52 -15.66
C HIS A 37 16.99 1.56 -15.71
N SER A 38 16.41 1.39 -16.90
CA SER A 38 15.36 0.43 -17.16
C SER A 38 15.90 -0.75 -17.96
N VAL A 39 15.55 -1.95 -17.54
CA VAL A 39 15.95 -3.20 -18.20
C VAL A 39 14.68 -4.02 -18.48
N THR A 40 14.59 -4.59 -19.67
CA THR A 40 13.51 -5.51 -20.01
C THR A 40 13.77 -6.87 -19.36
N VAL A 41 12.86 -7.31 -18.49
CA VAL A 41 12.96 -8.59 -17.78
C VAL A 41 11.79 -9.51 -18.17
N PRO A 42 11.96 -10.83 -18.12
CA PRO A 42 10.85 -11.76 -18.27
C PRO A 42 9.82 -11.58 -17.14
N LEU A 43 8.53 -11.58 -17.48
CA LEU A 43 7.42 -11.55 -16.55
C LEU A 43 7.26 -12.95 -15.95
N VAL A 44 7.77 -13.13 -14.74
CA VAL A 44 7.53 -14.34 -13.94
C VAL A 44 6.22 -14.14 -13.20
N GLY A 45 5.12 -14.49 -13.86
CA GLY A 45 3.78 -14.46 -13.31
C GLY A 45 2.98 -15.58 -13.95
N GLU A 46 2.55 -16.54 -13.12
CA GLU A 46 1.66 -17.64 -13.47
C GLU A 46 0.51 -17.18 -14.40
N PRO A 47 0.19 -17.92 -15.47
CA PRO A 47 -1.11 -17.78 -16.11
C PRO A 47 -2.18 -18.26 -15.12
N GLY A 48 -2.72 -17.32 -14.33
CA GLY A 48 -3.91 -17.58 -13.52
C GLY A 48 -5.01 -18.20 -14.40
N PRO A 49 -5.72 -19.23 -13.90
CA PRO A 49 -6.59 -20.06 -14.71
C PRO A 49 -7.74 -19.24 -15.29
N LYS A 50 -8.01 -19.59 -16.55
CA LYS A 50 -9.15 -19.22 -17.38
C LYS A 50 -10.43 -19.09 -16.57
N GLU A 51 -11.06 -17.92 -16.68
CA GLU A 51 -12.46 -17.77 -17.07
C GLU A 51 -13.38 -18.93 -16.66
N GLU A 52 -13.83 -18.91 -15.40
CA GLU A 52 -15.04 -19.62 -15.00
C GLU A 52 -16.24 -18.84 -15.55
N ASN A 53 -16.57 -19.08 -16.82
CA ASN A 53 -17.90 -18.83 -17.32
C ASN A 53 -18.82 -19.79 -16.58
N VAL A 54 -19.71 -19.24 -15.77
CA VAL A 54 -20.78 -19.99 -15.11
C VAL A 54 -21.74 -20.44 -16.22
N ASP A 55 -21.53 -21.65 -16.75
CA ASP A 55 -22.48 -22.28 -17.67
C ASP A 55 -23.64 -22.83 -16.83
N VAL A 56 -24.79 -22.15 -16.92
CA VAL A 56 -26.03 -22.58 -16.28
C VAL A 56 -26.60 -23.73 -17.12
N GLU A 57 -26.57 -24.92 -16.52
CA GLU A 57 -27.09 -26.19 -17.04
C GLU A 57 -28.49 -26.05 -17.68
N GLY A 58 -28.65 -26.52 -18.92
CA GLY A 58 -29.95 -26.49 -19.61
C GLY A 58 -30.04 -27.33 -20.89
N LEU A 59 -30.18 -28.65 -20.73
CA LEU A 59 -30.96 -29.58 -21.59
C LEU A 59 -30.48 -29.92 -23.03
N ASP A 60 -29.89 -31.12 -23.19
CA ASP A 60 -30.35 -32.26 -24.04
C ASP A 60 -29.16 -33.18 -24.47
N PRO A 61 -29.24 -34.53 -24.31
CA PRO A 61 -28.19 -35.44 -24.76
C PRO A 61 -28.52 -36.06 -26.13
N THR A 62 -27.72 -35.76 -27.16
CA THR A 62 -27.55 -36.67 -28.31
C THR A 62 -26.10 -36.71 -28.83
N PRO A 63 -25.56 -37.89 -29.19
CA PRO A 63 -24.13 -38.09 -29.39
C PRO A 63 -23.74 -37.96 -30.88
N THR A 64 -22.60 -37.34 -31.19
CA THR A 64 -21.75 -37.71 -32.34
C THR A 64 -20.39 -37.01 -32.29
N ALA A 65 -19.36 -37.87 -32.21
CA ALA A 65 -18.00 -37.74 -32.75
C ALA A 65 -17.36 -36.35 -32.87
N SER A 66 -16.29 -36.14 -32.10
CA SER A 66 -14.93 -36.26 -32.66
C SER A 66 -13.89 -36.18 -31.57
N ALA A 67 -13.21 -37.31 -31.38
CA ALA A 67 -11.94 -37.36 -30.71
C ALA A 67 -10.90 -36.58 -31.53
N LEU A 68 -10.24 -35.58 -30.94
CA LEU A 68 -8.82 -35.35 -31.16
C LEU A 68 -8.18 -34.83 -29.87
N THR A 69 -7.40 -35.73 -29.28
CA THR A 69 -6.39 -35.53 -28.25
C THR A 69 -5.36 -34.47 -28.69
N PRO A 70 -4.85 -33.60 -27.78
CA PRO A 70 -3.68 -32.79 -28.10
C PRO A 70 -2.43 -33.68 -28.05
N ARG A 71 -1.79 -33.89 -29.22
CA ARG A 71 -0.42 -34.40 -29.30
C ARG A 71 0.57 -33.32 -28.84
N PRO A 72 1.67 -33.69 -28.16
CA PRO A 72 2.74 -32.76 -27.83
C PRO A 72 3.61 -32.57 -29.07
N GLY A 73 3.72 -31.33 -29.56
CA GLY A 73 4.66 -31.01 -30.63
C GLY A 73 4.16 -29.89 -31.53
N THR A 74 4.83 -28.75 -31.44
CA THR A 74 4.72 -27.59 -32.36
C THR A 74 3.50 -26.68 -32.15
N GLY A 75 3.40 -26.10 -30.95
CA GLY A 75 2.69 -24.82 -30.78
C GLY A 75 3.65 -23.65 -31.07
N PRO A 76 3.15 -22.46 -31.48
CA PRO A 76 3.99 -21.26 -31.56
C PRO A 76 4.68 -21.04 -30.22
N VAL A 77 6.01 -20.91 -30.22
CA VAL A 77 6.77 -20.52 -29.03
C VAL A 77 6.37 -19.08 -28.73
N VAL A 78 5.33 -18.91 -27.90
CA VAL A 78 4.95 -17.60 -27.38
C VAL A 78 6.15 -17.11 -26.58
N PRO A 79 6.84 -16.02 -26.99
CA PRO A 79 7.94 -15.50 -26.20
C PRO A 79 7.40 -15.13 -24.81
N PRO A 80 8.15 -15.42 -23.72
CA PRO A 80 7.69 -15.08 -22.38
C PRO A 80 7.33 -13.59 -22.35
N ALA A 81 6.18 -13.29 -21.76
CA ALA A 81 5.76 -11.90 -21.56
C ALA A 81 6.92 -11.12 -20.92
N ARG A 82 7.14 -9.90 -21.36
CA ARG A 82 8.26 -9.05 -20.91
C ARG A 82 7.69 -7.88 -20.12
N CYS A 83 8.30 -7.55 -19.00
CA CYS A 83 8.02 -6.31 -18.26
C CYS A 83 9.29 -5.46 -18.14
N SER A 84 9.13 -4.17 -17.89
CA SER A 84 10.26 -3.29 -17.59
C SER A 84 10.55 -3.35 -16.09
N ARG A 85 11.81 -3.59 -15.73
CA ARG A 85 12.31 -3.37 -14.37
C ARG A 85 13.09 -2.07 -14.34
N THR A 86 12.63 -1.15 -13.52
CA THR A 86 13.27 0.15 -13.30
C THR A 86 14.13 0.08 -12.05
N PHE A 87 15.35 0.58 -12.14
CA PHE A 87 16.25 0.77 -11.00
C PHE A 87 16.63 2.25 -10.90
N ILE A 88 16.54 2.77 -9.68
CA ILE A 88 16.90 4.14 -9.33
C ILE A 88 18.06 4.04 -8.33
N THR A 89 19.20 4.64 -8.65
CA THR A 89 20.39 4.62 -7.81
C THR A 89 20.74 6.05 -7.41
N PHE A 90 20.86 6.27 -6.11
CA PHE A 90 21.29 7.52 -5.50
C PHE A 90 22.80 7.45 -5.26
N SER A 91 23.53 8.53 -5.52
CA SER A 91 24.96 8.61 -5.21
C SER A 91 25.25 8.81 -3.72
N ASP A 92 24.28 9.31 -2.97
CA ASP A 92 24.40 9.70 -1.56
C ASP A 92 23.16 9.24 -0.78
N ASP A 93 23.40 8.67 0.39
CA ASP A 93 22.36 8.12 1.26
C ASP A 93 21.58 9.23 1.99
N ALA A 94 22.21 10.38 2.27
CA ALA A 94 21.51 11.49 2.94
C ALA A 94 20.39 12.06 2.05
N THR A 95 20.65 12.17 0.75
CA THR A 95 19.64 12.50 -0.26
C THR A 95 18.53 11.44 -0.30
N PHE A 96 18.86 10.16 -0.17
CA PHE A 96 17.83 9.12 -0.14
C PHE A 96 16.91 9.27 1.08
N GLU A 97 17.48 9.41 2.28
CA GLU A 97 16.71 9.51 3.53
C GLU A 97 15.88 10.81 3.63
N GLU A 98 16.36 11.92 3.06
CA GLU A 98 15.59 13.18 3.00
C GLU A 98 14.34 13.05 2.13
N TRP A 99 14.45 12.42 0.96
CA TRP A 99 13.36 12.28 -0.01
C TRP A 99 12.46 11.07 0.25
N PHE A 100 12.98 10.05 0.92
CA PHE A 100 12.26 8.87 1.39
C PHE A 100 12.29 8.81 2.92
N PRO A 101 11.64 9.77 3.60
CA PRO A 101 11.61 9.76 5.05
C PRO A 101 11.04 8.42 5.51
N GLN A 102 11.81 7.70 6.34
CA GLN A 102 11.36 6.44 6.93
C GLN A 102 10.14 6.73 7.80
N GLY A 103 8.97 6.55 7.20
CA GLY A 103 7.70 6.69 7.89
C GLY A 103 7.68 5.74 9.08
N ARG A 104 7.02 6.15 10.17
CA ARG A 104 6.74 5.19 11.24
C ARG A 104 6.04 3.98 10.62
N PRO A 105 6.48 2.76 10.93
CA PRO A 105 5.85 1.58 10.36
C PRO A 105 4.34 1.66 10.64
N PRO A 106 3.50 1.31 9.65
CA PRO A 106 2.06 1.39 9.83
C PRO A 106 1.70 0.56 11.06
N LYS A 107 0.94 1.18 11.99
CA LYS A 107 0.43 0.47 13.15
C LYS A 107 -0.53 -0.59 12.65
N VAL A 108 -0.08 -1.85 12.60
CA VAL A 108 -0.93 -2.97 12.22
C VAL A 108 -2.09 -3.01 13.22
N PRO A 109 -3.36 -2.98 12.78
CA PRO A 109 -4.49 -3.10 13.68
C PRO A 109 -4.35 -4.34 14.55
N VAL A 110 -4.30 -4.16 15.87
CA VAL A 110 -4.18 -5.27 16.82
C VAL A 110 -5.48 -6.06 16.76
N ARG A 111 -5.40 -7.30 16.32
CA ARG A 111 -6.54 -8.23 16.38
C ARG A 111 -6.67 -8.72 17.80
N GLU A 112 -7.83 -8.48 18.42
CA GLU A 112 -8.13 -9.02 19.74
C GLU A 112 -8.11 -10.54 19.72
N VAL A 113 -7.77 -11.15 20.85
CA VAL A 113 -7.63 -12.61 20.96
C VAL A 113 -8.81 -13.18 21.72
N CYS A 114 -9.40 -14.26 21.21
CA CYS A 114 -10.49 -14.95 21.88
C CYS A 114 -9.98 -15.63 23.17
N PRO A 115 -10.61 -15.41 24.34
CA PRO A 115 -10.17 -16.02 25.59
C PRO A 115 -10.43 -17.53 25.68
N VAL A 116 -11.30 -18.08 24.81
CA VAL A 116 -11.61 -19.53 24.80
C VAL A 116 -10.65 -20.30 23.91
N THR A 117 -10.34 -19.78 22.73
CA THR A 117 -9.56 -20.52 21.71
C THR A 117 -8.16 -19.96 21.49
N HIS A 118 -7.81 -18.83 22.10
CA HIS A 118 -6.54 -18.11 21.94
C HIS A 118 -6.17 -17.80 20.47
N ARG A 119 -7.18 -17.71 19.60
CA ARG A 119 -7.04 -17.34 18.18
C ARG A 119 -7.48 -15.89 17.99
N PRO A 120 -7.02 -15.21 16.92
CA PRO A 120 -7.53 -13.89 16.56
C PRO A 120 -9.05 -13.93 16.45
N ALA A 121 -9.71 -13.01 17.14
CA ALA A 121 -11.16 -12.89 17.12
C ALA A 121 -11.64 -12.38 15.76
N LEU A 122 -12.81 -12.86 15.37
CA LEU A 122 -13.52 -12.42 14.16
C LEU A 122 -14.68 -11.48 14.51
N TYR A 123 -15.24 -11.64 15.71
CA TYR A 123 -16.42 -10.90 16.17
C TYR A 123 -16.34 -10.62 17.67
N ARG A 124 -17.20 -9.72 18.15
CA ARG A 124 -17.47 -9.48 19.57
C ARG A 124 -18.90 -9.88 19.93
N ASP A 125 -19.09 -10.35 21.14
CA ASP A 125 -20.40 -10.67 21.68
C ASP A 125 -21.15 -9.36 22.05
N PRO A 126 -22.33 -9.06 21.50
CA PRO A 126 -23.03 -7.78 21.74
C PRO A 126 -23.52 -7.58 23.18
N VAL A 127 -23.53 -8.62 24.03
CA VAL A 127 -23.98 -8.47 25.43
C VAL A 127 -22.80 -8.49 26.40
N THR A 128 -21.81 -9.34 26.17
CA THR A 128 -20.67 -9.45 27.09
C THR A 128 -19.45 -8.63 26.63
N ASP A 129 -19.47 -8.12 25.40
CA ASP A 129 -18.37 -7.41 24.74
C ASP A 129 -17.07 -8.24 24.64
N ILE A 130 -17.17 -9.57 24.75
CA ILE A 130 -16.03 -10.47 24.73
C ILE A 130 -15.69 -10.85 23.28
N PRO A 131 -14.44 -10.69 22.82
CA PRO A 131 -14.02 -11.09 21.48
C PRO A 131 -13.99 -12.62 21.32
N TYR A 132 -14.48 -13.15 20.20
CA TYR A 132 -14.48 -14.58 19.92
C TYR A 132 -14.14 -14.95 18.47
N ALA A 133 -13.58 -16.14 18.28
CA ALA A 133 -13.10 -16.61 16.98
C ALA A 133 -14.05 -17.62 16.30
N THR A 134 -14.85 -18.37 17.06
CA THR A 134 -15.73 -19.44 16.52
C THR A 134 -17.09 -19.45 17.21
N ALA A 135 -18.10 -20.03 16.56
CA ALA A 135 -19.43 -20.21 17.15
C ALA A 135 -19.42 -21.07 18.43
N ARG A 136 -18.51 -22.05 18.53
CA ARG A 136 -18.31 -22.85 19.75
C ARG A 136 -17.84 -21.97 20.91
N ALA A 137 -16.89 -21.07 20.66
CA ALA A 137 -16.41 -20.12 21.66
C ALA A 137 -17.52 -19.19 22.13
N PHE A 138 -18.36 -18.69 21.22
CA PHE A 138 -19.54 -17.87 21.56
C PHE A 138 -20.49 -18.60 22.52
N LYS A 139 -20.81 -19.88 22.27
CA LYS A 139 -21.65 -20.68 23.17
C LYS A 139 -21.04 -20.84 24.56
N ILE A 140 -19.74 -21.10 24.64
CA ILE A 140 -19.01 -21.23 25.91
C ILE A 140 -19.06 -19.92 26.70
N ILE A 141 -18.79 -18.79 26.04
CA ILE A 141 -18.84 -17.45 26.64
C ILE A 141 -20.24 -17.15 27.19
N ARG A 142 -21.29 -17.40 26.40
CA ARG A 142 -22.68 -17.16 26.82
C ARG A 142 -23.16 -18.08 27.93
N GLU A 143 -22.73 -19.34 27.93
CA GLU A 143 -23.05 -20.27 29.02
C GLU A 143 -22.38 -19.83 30.33
N ALA A 144 -21.11 -19.44 30.27
CA ALA A 144 -20.38 -18.90 31.42
C ALA A 144 -21.03 -17.60 31.93
N TYR A 145 -21.45 -16.70 31.03
CA TYR A 145 -22.13 -15.46 31.40
C TYR A 145 -23.49 -15.71 32.10
N LYS A 146 -24.27 -16.70 31.64
CA LYS A 146 -25.51 -17.09 32.33
C LYS A 146 -25.24 -17.56 33.75
N LYS A 147 -24.26 -18.46 33.92
CA LYS A 147 -23.84 -18.96 35.24
C LYS A 147 -23.36 -17.81 36.14
N TYR A 148 -22.62 -16.86 35.57
CA TYR A 148 -22.15 -15.67 36.27
C TYR A 148 -23.32 -14.80 36.78
N ILE A 149 -24.30 -14.49 35.93
CA ILE A 149 -25.48 -13.69 36.35
C ILE A 149 -26.27 -14.42 37.44
N THR A 150 -26.47 -15.74 37.31
CA THR A 150 -27.20 -16.50 38.34
C THR A 150 -26.48 -16.49 39.69
N ALA A 151 -25.15 -16.51 39.71
CA ALA A 151 -24.36 -16.51 40.95
C ALA A 151 -24.14 -15.12 41.55
N HIS A 152 -23.99 -14.09 40.70
CA HIS A 152 -23.55 -12.76 41.10
C HIS A 152 -24.61 -11.65 40.92
N GLY A 153 -25.77 -11.97 40.34
CA GLY A 153 -26.78 -10.98 39.94
C GLY A 153 -26.40 -10.24 38.64
N LEU A 154 -27.30 -9.37 38.16
CA LEU A 154 -27.06 -8.58 36.95
C LEU A 154 -25.93 -7.55 37.20
N PRO A 155 -24.92 -7.46 36.32
CA PRO A 155 -23.97 -6.36 36.38
C PRO A 155 -24.70 -5.03 36.10
N PRO A 156 -24.38 -3.94 36.83
CA PRO A 156 -25.15 -2.69 36.82
C PRO A 156 -25.15 -1.91 35.49
N THR A 157 -24.47 -2.39 34.44
CA THR A 157 -24.27 -1.63 33.19
C THR A 157 -25.31 -1.96 32.11
N ALA A 158 -26.11 -3.02 32.26
CA ALA A 158 -27.04 -3.49 31.23
C ALA A 158 -28.42 -2.78 31.23
N SER A 159 -28.67 -1.86 32.17
CA SER A 159 -29.97 -1.15 32.30
C SER A 159 -30.02 0.24 31.65
N ALA A 160 -29.04 0.63 30.83
CA ALA A 160 -28.96 1.97 30.23
C ALA A 160 -29.87 2.20 28.99
N LEU A 161 -31.15 1.84 29.08
CA LEU A 161 -32.21 2.33 28.18
C LEU A 161 -33.34 3.08 28.93
N GLY A 162 -33.12 3.48 30.19
CA GLY A 162 -33.95 4.45 30.92
C GLY A 162 -33.38 5.88 30.81
N PRO A 163 -34.19 6.93 31.08
CA PRO A 163 -33.75 8.31 30.92
C PRO A 163 -32.57 8.60 31.84
N GLY A 164 -31.60 9.35 31.31
CA GLY A 164 -30.27 9.52 31.88
C GLY A 164 -30.23 9.99 33.35
N PRO A 165 -29.12 9.74 34.05
CA PRO A 165 -28.97 10.16 35.43
C PRO A 165 -29.01 11.70 35.52
N PRO A 166 -29.58 12.28 36.60
CA PRO A 166 -29.56 13.71 36.80
C PRO A 166 -28.11 14.20 36.96
N PRO A 167 -27.81 15.45 36.56
CA PRO A 167 -26.46 16.00 36.64
C PRO A 167 -25.99 16.07 38.10
N PRO A 168 -24.71 15.75 38.40
CA PRO A 168 -24.19 15.89 39.75
C PRO A 168 -24.10 17.37 40.15
N GLU A 169 -24.59 17.68 41.35
CA GLU A 169 -24.45 19.00 41.98
C GLU A 169 -22.97 19.40 42.13
N PRO A 170 -22.61 20.68 41.93
CA PRO A 170 -21.24 21.15 42.03
C PRO A 170 -20.83 21.34 43.49
N LEU A 171 -19.84 20.56 43.95
CA LEU A 171 -19.15 20.82 45.21
C LEU A 171 -18.27 22.09 45.14
N PRO A 172 -18.18 22.86 46.24
CA PRO A 172 -17.46 24.12 46.26
C PRO A 172 -15.97 23.92 46.54
N GLY A 173 -15.13 24.69 45.84
CA GLY A 173 -13.78 24.99 46.31
C GLY A 173 -12.63 24.44 45.46
N SER A 174 -12.25 25.20 44.44
CA SER A 174 -10.84 25.36 44.08
C SER A 174 -10.67 26.71 43.40
N GLY A 175 -9.83 27.57 44.00
CA GLY A 175 -9.62 28.96 43.61
C GLY A 175 -9.03 29.15 42.20
N PRO A 176 -8.95 30.41 41.73
CA PRO A 176 -8.68 30.73 40.34
C PRO A 176 -7.19 30.54 40.03
N ARG A 177 -6.88 29.70 39.03
CA ARG A 177 -5.58 29.75 38.35
C ARG A 177 -5.71 30.56 37.08
N ALA A 178 -5.04 31.72 37.11
CA ALA A 178 -4.92 32.67 36.01
C ALA A 178 -4.45 32.01 34.71
N LEU A 179 -5.23 32.19 33.64
CA LEU A 179 -4.85 31.82 32.28
C LEU A 179 -4.62 33.08 31.43
N ARG A 180 -3.33 33.39 31.38
CA ARG A 180 -2.51 34.11 30.39
C ARG A 180 -3.23 34.72 29.19
N GLN A 181 -3.00 36.03 29.03
CA GLN A 181 -3.40 36.85 27.88
C GLN A 181 -2.79 36.34 26.57
N LYS A 182 -3.62 36.28 25.53
CA LYS A 182 -3.27 36.05 24.13
C LYS A 182 -2.71 37.35 23.52
N ILE A 183 -1.47 37.31 23.05
CA ILE A 183 -0.86 38.39 22.27
C ILE A 183 -1.19 38.15 20.80
N VAL A 184 -1.78 39.15 20.16
CA VAL A 184 -1.97 39.22 18.71
C VAL A 184 -0.78 39.97 18.12
N ILE A 185 -0.06 39.37 17.19
CA ILE A 185 0.97 40.04 16.39
C ILE A 185 0.32 40.45 15.07
N LYS A 186 0.61 41.68 14.65
CA LYS A 186 0.03 42.41 13.54
C LYS A 186 0.79 42.18 12.23
#